data_AF-A0A9C8GK80-F1
#
_entry.id   AF-A0A9C8GK80-F1
#
_cell.length_a   1.000
_cell.length_b   1.000
_cell.length_c   1.000
_cell.angle_alpha   90.00
_cell.angle_beta   90.00
_cell.angle_gamma   90.00
#
_symmetry.space_group_name_H-M   'P 1'
#
loop_
_entity.id
_entity.type
_entity.pdbx_description
1 polymer ?
#
loop_
_entity_poly.entity_id
_entity_poly.type
_entity_poly.pdbx_seq_one_letter_code
_entity_poly.pdbx_strand_id
1 'polypeptide(L)' 'MMDAGRHPNTTLLTYSEVEDVSGYVGNFKIKVRKKARYVNENTCTGCGICWTECFTRRIPHDKLIKMGEMSIGERRPGER' A
#
# COMPACT_ATOMS: atom_id res chain seq x y z
N MET A 1 -13.56 -9.68 -1.79
CA MET A 1 -12.62 -8.60 -1.40
C MET A 1 -12.58 -7.41 -2.38
N MET A 2 -13.36 -7.40 -3.48
CA MET A 2 -13.41 -6.27 -4.43
C MET A 2 -14.61 -5.33 -4.24
N ASP A 3 -15.74 -5.82 -3.70
CA ASP A 3 -16.97 -5.03 -3.54
C ASP A 3 -16.80 -3.80 -2.65
N ALA A 4 -16.09 -3.94 -1.53
CA ALA A 4 -15.92 -2.84 -0.56
C ALA A 4 -15.17 -1.63 -1.14
N GLY A 5 -14.35 -1.81 -2.19
CA GLY A 5 -13.61 -0.73 -2.83
C GLY A 5 -14.38 -0.03 -3.97
N ARG A 6 -15.44 -0.66 -4.49
CA ARG A 6 -16.20 -0.17 -5.64
C ARG A 6 -17.59 0.35 -5.27
N HIS A 7 -17.98 0.24 -4.00
CA HIS A 7 -19.30 0.61 -3.54
C HIS A 7 -19.46 2.14 -3.46
N PRO A 8 -20.51 2.74 -4.10
CA PRO A 8 -20.63 4.19 -4.22
C PRO A 8 -20.88 4.92 -2.89
N ASN A 9 -21.49 4.24 -1.92
CA ASN A 9 -21.82 4.82 -0.61
C ASN A 9 -20.71 4.61 0.44
N THR A 10 -19.55 4.10 0.04
CA THR A 10 -18.48 3.74 0.99
C THR A 10 -17.17 4.40 0.59
N THR A 11 -16.63 5.22 1.50
CA THR A 11 -15.31 5.81 1.30
C THR A 11 -14.25 4.97 1.98
N LEU A 12 -13.42 4.29 1.18
CA LEU A 12 -12.35 3.43 1.68
C LEU A 12 -11.09 4.25 2.00
N LEU A 13 -10.78 4.42 3.28
CA LEU A 13 -9.55 5.05 3.74
C LEU A 13 -8.50 3.98 4.08
N THR A 14 -7.67 3.61 3.11
CA THR A 14 -6.63 2.60 3.30
C THR A 14 -5.33 3.20 3.87
N TYR A 15 -4.63 2.44 4.70
CA TYR A 15 -3.41 2.90 5.41
C TYR A 15 -3.64 4.15 6.26
N SER A 16 -4.80 4.19 6.91
CA SER A 16 -5.24 5.27 7.76
C SER A 16 -5.53 4.76 9.17
N GLU A 17 -5.27 5.61 10.16
CA GLU A 17 -5.56 5.33 11.56
C GLU A 17 -6.45 6.43 12.15
N VAL A 18 -7.31 6.07 13.10
CA VAL A 18 -8.12 7.03 13.83
C VAL A 18 -7.25 7.63 14.94
N GLU A 19 -7.05 8.94 14.91
CA GLU A 19 -6.27 9.63 15.94
C GLU A 19 -7.14 10.08 17.10
N ASP A 20 -8.34 10.57 16.79
CA ASP A 20 -9.23 11.14 17.79
C ASP A 20 -10.69 10.96 17.40
N VAL A 21 -11.53 10.76 18.41
CA VAL A 21 -12.98 10.66 18.28
C VAL A 21 -13.60 11.61 19.28
N SER A 22 -14.24 12.65 18.78
CA SER A 22 -14.92 13.65 19.60
C SER A 22 -16.41 13.69 19.26
N GLY A 23 -17.23 14.19 20.19
CA GLY A 23 -18.67 14.33 20.02
C GLY A 23 -19.49 13.38 20.89
N TYR A 24 -20.73 13.15 20.49
CA TYR A 24 -21.72 12.38 21.24
C TYR A 24 -22.60 11.58 20.27
N VAL A 25 -23.44 10.70 20.80
CA VAL A 25 -24.29 9.80 20.01
C VAL A 25 -25.10 10.57 18.96
N GLY A 26 -24.84 10.28 17.69
CA GLY A 26 -25.48 10.91 16.52
C GLY A 26 -24.64 11.98 15.83
N ASN A 27 -23.68 12.61 16.53
CA ASN A 27 -22.80 13.66 15.98
C ASN A 27 -21.34 13.38 16.39
N PHE A 28 -20.69 12.47 15.66
CA PHE A 28 -19.28 12.19 15.85
C PHE A 28 -18.43 13.02 14.89
N LYS A 29 -17.37 13.62 15.43
CA LYS A 29 -16.32 14.23 14.66
C LYS A 29 -15.05 13.42 14.86
N ILE A 30 -14.71 12.65 13.83
CA ILE A 30 -13.59 11.71 13.85
C ILE A 30 -12.43 12.34 13.08
N LYS A 31 -11.26 12.36 13.69
CA LYS A 31 -10.02 12.74 13.02
C LYS A 31 -9.29 11.48 12.58
N VAL A 32 -9.21 11.29 11.27
CA VAL A 32 -8.52 10.15 10.66
C VAL A 32 -7.22 10.63 10.04
N ARG A 33 -6.10 10.06 10.47
CA ARG A 33 -4.79 10.30 9.86
C ARG A 33 -4.55 9.30 8.75
N LYS A 34 -4.49 9.80 7.52
CA LYS A 34 -3.99 9.05 6.37
C LYS A 34 -2.46 9.12 6.37
N LYS A 35 -1.81 7.97 6.54
CA LYS A 35 -0.34 7.91 6.55
C LYS A 35 0.19 8.19 5.14
N ALA A 36 1.25 8.99 5.05
CA ALA A 36 1.89 9.30 3.79
C ALA A 36 2.51 8.04 3.19
N ARG A 37 2.08 7.66 1.98
CA ARG A 37 2.68 6.56 1.22
C ARG A 37 3.89 6.98 0.39
N TYR A 38 4.20 8.28 0.40
CA TYR A 38 5.24 8.90 -0.42
C TYR A 38 5.07 8.64 -1.94
N VAL A 39 3.86 8.30 -2.37
CA VAL A 39 3.46 8.08 -3.76
C VAL A 39 2.10 8.72 -3.97
N ASN A 40 1.87 9.32 -5.14
CA ASN A 40 0.57 9.82 -5.51
C ASN A 40 -0.36 8.65 -5.90
N GLU A 41 -1.38 8.40 -5.09
CA GLU A 41 -2.32 7.29 -5.28
C GLU A 41 -3.16 7.43 -6.55
N ASN A 42 -3.44 8.66 -7.02
CA ASN A 42 -4.27 8.89 -8.21
C ASN A 42 -3.55 8.52 -9.52
N THR A 43 -2.22 8.65 -9.53
CA THR A 43 -1.39 8.33 -10.70
C THR A 43 -0.71 6.97 -10.59
N CYS A 44 -0.78 6.32 -9.43
CA CYS A 44 -0.17 5.03 -9.19
C CYS A 44 -1.00 3.91 -9.84
N THR A 45 -0.42 3.23 -10.82
CA THR A 45 -1.05 2.08 -11.50
C THR A 45 -0.75 0.74 -10.82
N GLY A 46 0.11 0.73 -9.80
CA GLY A 46 0.51 -0.50 -9.09
C GLY A 46 1.42 -1.43 -9.91
N CYS A 47 2.06 -0.93 -10.98
CA CYS A 47 2.91 -1.74 -11.87
C CYS A 47 4.17 -2.33 -11.22
N GLY A 48 4.65 -1.77 -10.11
CA GLY A 48 5.79 -2.30 -9.36
C GLY A 48 7.18 -1.98 -9.90
N ILE A 49 7.29 -1.30 -11.05
CA ILE A 49 8.58 -0.92 -11.70
C ILE A 49 9.44 -0.01 -10.79
N CYS A 50 8.79 0.82 -9.98
CA CYS A 50 9.49 1.67 -9.01
C CYS A 50 10.31 0.87 -7.98
N TRP A 51 9.97 -0.41 -7.74
CA TRP A 51 10.71 -1.26 -6.83
C TRP A 51 11.93 -1.93 -7.47
N THR A 52 11.94 -2.15 -8.79
CA THR A 52 13.07 -2.75 -9.52
C THR A 52 14.21 -1.76 -9.73
N GLU A 53 13.89 -0.51 -10.03
CA GLU A 53 14.87 0.52 -10.38
C GLU A 53 15.40 1.30 -9.15
N CYS A 54 14.96 0.94 -7.94
CA CYS A 54 15.32 1.68 -6.75
C CYS A 54 16.81 1.48 -6.38
N PHE A 55 17.65 2.46 -6.75
CA PHE A 55 19.10 2.46 -6.49
C PHE A 55 19.47 2.47 -4.99
N THR A 56 18.61 3.03 -4.14
CA THR A 56 18.84 3.12 -2.68
C THR A 56 18.59 1.80 -1.95
N ARG A 57 17.92 0.83 -2.59
CA ARG A 57 17.72 -0.49 -2.00
C ARG A 57 19.09 -1.20 -2.01
N ARG A 58 19.79 -1.22 -0.87
CA ARG A 58 20.72 -2.33 -0.58
C ARG A 58 19.88 -3.58 -0.81
N ILE A 59 20.19 -4.34 -1.87
CA ILE A 59 19.44 -5.52 -2.29
C ILE A 59 19.28 -6.41 -1.04
N PRO A 60 18.10 -6.48 -0.41
CA PRO A 60 17.89 -7.43 0.67
C PRO A 60 17.89 -8.79 0.00
N HIS A 61 18.74 -9.69 0.50
CA HIS A 61 19.00 -11.00 -0.08
C HIS A 61 17.72 -11.81 -0.38
N ASP A 62 16.67 -11.58 0.42
CA ASP A 62 15.42 -12.32 0.33
C ASP A 62 14.20 -11.40 0.45
N LYS A 63 13.72 -10.80 -0.65
CA LYS A 63 12.29 -10.44 -0.78
C LYS A 63 11.82 -10.63 -2.23
N LEU A 64 11.52 -11.89 -2.55
CA LEU A 64 10.82 -12.28 -3.78
C LEU A 64 9.43 -11.61 -3.81
N ILE A 65 9.21 -10.65 -4.70
CA ILE A 65 7.88 -10.15 -5.02
C ILE A 65 7.41 -10.95 -6.24
N LYS A 66 6.47 -11.88 -6.03
CA LYS A 66 5.82 -12.64 -7.11
C LYS A 66 4.51 -11.95 -7.49
N MET A 67 4.38 -11.56 -8.75
CA MET A 67 3.11 -11.11 -9.31
C MET A 67 2.81 -11.92 -10.58
N GLY A 68 2.11 -13.04 -10.41
CA GLY A 68 1.91 -14.03 -11.46
C GLY A 68 3.20 -14.76 -11.83
N GLU A 69 3.50 -14.87 -13.13
CA GLU A 69 4.74 -15.46 -13.65
C GLU A 69 5.96 -14.51 -13.58
N MET A 70 5.75 -13.23 -13.26
CA MET A 70 6.83 -12.28 -13.07
C MET A 70 7.33 -12.32 -11.62
N SER A 71 8.55 -12.82 -11.43
CA SER A 71 9.33 -12.66 -10.20
C SER A 71 10.29 -11.49 -10.34
N ILE A 72 10.09 -10.46 -9.53
CA ILE A 72 11.00 -9.32 -9.45
C ILE A 72 12.10 -9.68 -8.43
N GLY A 73 13.32 -9.90 -8.93
CA GLY A 73 14.49 -10.33 -8.18
C GLY A 73 14.96 -11.73 -8.58
N GLU A 74 16.15 -11.84 -9.13
CA GLU A 74 16.77 -13.13 -9.49
C GLU A 74 17.49 -13.69 -8.25
N ARG A 75 17.17 -14.92 -7.84
CA ARG A 75 17.96 -15.63 -6.83
C ARG A 75 19.30 -15.96 -7.50
N ARG A 76 20.42 -15.40 -7.03
CA ARG A 76 21.74 -15.74 -7.58
C ARG A 76 21.92 -17.27 -7.47
N PRO A 77 22.40 -17.96 -8.53
CA PRO A 77 22.62 -19.40 -8.46
C PRO A 77 23.69 -19.68 -7.39
N GLY A 78 23.30 -20.18 -6.22
CA GLY A 78 24.26 -20.59 -5.17
C GLY A 78 23.85 -20.38 -3.72
N GLU A 79 22.84 -19.58 -3.40
CA GLU A 79 22.40 -19.40 -2.00
C GLU A 79 21.17 -20.27 -1.68
N ARG A 80 21.37 -21.23 -0.78
CA ARG A 80 20.35 -22.14 -0.24
C ARG A 80 19.27 -21.35 0.51
#